data_AF-L1JN35-F1
#
_entry.id   AF-L1JN35-F1
#
_cell.length_a   1.000
_cell.length_b   1.000
_cell.length_c   1.000
_cell.angle_alpha   90.00
_cell.angle_beta   90.00
_cell.angle_gamma   90.00
#
_symmetry.space_group_name_H-M   'P 1'
#
loop_
_entity.id
_entity.type
_entity.pdbx_description
1 polymer ?
#
loop_
_entity_poly.entity_id
_entity_poly.type
_entity_poly.pdbx_seq_one_letter_code
_entity_poly.pdbx_strand_id
1 'polypeptide(L)'
;MSLLARNYEATRLSGMVFFVAGVLACITLFPRNVAILSILYLSFGDPFASTCGIRYGYLGPKFSNGKSLVGSLGGLFACAFTTTVYYLYHGFPFNGSLLLVSLLGGIAGAIPETFCGRIHEGTGGPIDLDDNIAVPVGSGFIFFLFLQLFPAYL
;
A
#
# COMPACT_ATOMS: atom_id res chain seq x y z
N MET A 1 -26.45 -14.57 -22.35
CA MET A 1 -26.23 -13.15 -22.01
C MET A 1 -25.90 -13.10 -20.52
N SER A 2 -24.62 -13.01 -20.17
CA SER A 2 -24.15 -13.13 -18.78
C SER A 2 -24.57 -11.89 -17.98
N LEU A 3 -25.36 -12.13 -16.93
CA LEU A 3 -25.99 -11.13 -16.05
C LEU A 3 -25.02 -10.35 -15.14
N LEU A 4 -23.71 -10.36 -15.39
CA LEU A 4 -22.72 -9.84 -14.42
C LEU A 4 -21.75 -8.77 -14.95
N ALA A 5 -21.60 -8.60 -16.26
CA ALA A 5 -20.73 -7.53 -16.78
C ALA A 5 -21.57 -6.34 -17.23
N ARG A 6 -21.50 -5.23 -16.49
CA ARG A 6 -22.12 -3.96 -16.88
C ARG A 6 -21.29 -3.35 -18.01
N ASN A 7 -21.93 -2.88 -19.08
CA ASN A 7 -21.32 -2.44 -20.36
C ASN A 7 -20.12 -1.46 -20.28
N TYR A 8 -19.77 -0.91 -19.11
CA TYR A 8 -18.58 -0.07 -18.91
C TYR A 8 -17.28 -0.88 -18.68
N GLU A 9 -17.37 -2.16 -18.31
CA GLU A 9 -16.20 -3.04 -18.13
C GLU A 9 -15.62 -3.54 -19.46
N ALA A 10 -16.27 -3.24 -20.58
CA ALA A 10 -15.83 -3.68 -21.91
C ALA A 10 -14.66 -2.85 -22.48
N THR A 11 -14.37 -1.66 -21.93
CA THR A 11 -13.39 -0.72 -22.52
C THR A 11 -12.22 -0.34 -21.61
N ARG A 12 -12.25 -0.72 -20.32
CA ARG A 12 -11.11 -0.57 -19.39
C ARG A 12 -10.96 -1.82 -18.53
N LEU A 13 -9.72 -2.25 -18.33
CA LEU A 13 -9.40 -3.27 -17.33
C LEU A 13 -9.89 -2.79 -15.97
N SER A 14 -10.72 -3.59 -15.31
CA SER A 14 -11.21 -3.31 -13.96
C SER A 14 -10.04 -3.28 -12.98
N GLY A 15 -10.09 -2.40 -11.97
CA GLY A 15 -9.12 -2.34 -10.87
C GLY A 15 -8.95 -3.70 -10.16
N MET A 16 -9.98 -4.55 -10.22
CA MET A 16 -9.94 -5.92 -9.71
C MET A 16 -8.88 -6.79 -10.41
N VAL A 17 -8.64 -6.60 -11.71
CA VAL A 17 -7.60 -7.35 -12.45
C VAL A 17 -6.21 -6.98 -11.91
N PHE A 18 -5.96 -5.69 -11.68
CA PHE A 18 -4.70 -5.21 -11.11
C PHE A 18 -4.53 -5.68 -9.66
N PHE A 19 -5.60 -5.67 -8.86
CA PHE A 19 -5.60 -6.22 -7.51
C PHE A 19 -5.19 -7.70 -7.49
N VAL A 20 -5.88 -8.54 -8.27
CA VAL A 20 -5.58 -9.99 -8.32
C VAL A 20 -4.16 -10.22 -8.82
N ALA A 21 -3.71 -9.50 -9.84
CA ALA A 21 -2.34 -9.58 -10.33
C ALA A 21 -1.32 -9.17 -9.26
N GLY A 22 -1.57 -8.10 -8.51
CA GLY A 22 -0.72 -7.64 -7.41
C GLY A 22 -0.62 -8.66 -6.27
N VAL A 23 -1.76 -9.24 -5.86
CA VAL A 23 -1.79 -10.30 -4.84
C VAL A 23 -1.00 -11.53 -5.29
N LEU A 24 -1.20 -11.99 -6.53
CA LEU A 24 -0.45 -13.11 -7.09
C LEU A 24 1.06 -12.82 -7.15
N ALA A 25 1.44 -11.62 -7.57
CA ALA A 25 2.83 -11.19 -7.56
C ALA A 25 3.42 -11.19 -6.13
N CYS A 26 2.70 -10.68 -5.13
CA CYS A 26 3.18 -10.70 -3.75
C CYS A 26 3.42 -12.10 -3.21
N ILE A 27 2.48 -13.02 -3.44
CA ILE A 27 2.56 -14.41 -2.95
C ILE A 27 3.71 -15.17 -3.64
N THR A 28 4.00 -14.86 -4.90
CA THR A 28 5.04 -15.55 -5.68
C THR A 28 6.44 -14.98 -5.46
N LEU A 29 6.56 -13.67 -5.22
CA LEU A 29 7.85 -12.98 -5.17
C LEU A 29 8.39 -12.79 -3.74
N PHE A 30 7.52 -12.73 -2.72
CA PHE A 30 7.92 -12.36 -1.37
C PHE A 30 7.76 -13.48 -0.34
N PRO A 31 8.58 -13.47 0.73
CA PRO A 31 8.36 -14.30 1.90
C PRO A 31 6.97 -14.08 2.49
N ARG A 32 6.44 -15.10 3.18
CA ARG A 32 5.07 -15.13 3.72
C ARG A 32 4.71 -13.85 4.50
N ASN A 33 5.59 -13.39 5.39
CA ASN A 33 5.29 -12.22 6.24
C ASN A 33 5.19 -10.94 5.42
N VAL A 34 6.13 -10.73 4.50
CA VAL A 34 6.13 -9.59 3.59
C VAL A 34 4.91 -9.64 2.66
N ALA A 35 4.61 -10.79 2.08
CA ALA A 35 3.47 -10.95 1.17
C ALA A 35 2.15 -10.58 1.86
N ILE A 36 1.91 -11.11 3.07
CA ILE A 36 0.69 -10.81 3.84
C ILE A 36 0.62 -9.33 4.18
N LEU A 37 1.71 -8.75 4.71
CA LEU A 37 1.73 -7.34 5.11
C LEU A 37 1.52 -6.40 3.92
N SER A 38 2.09 -6.72 2.75
CA SER A 38 1.92 -5.91 1.54
C SER A 38 0.47 -5.86 1.07
N ILE A 39 -0.25 -6.98 1.15
CA ILE A 39 -1.68 -7.06 0.83
C ILE A 39 -2.50 -6.29 1.88
N LEU A 40 -2.11 -6.37 3.16
CA LEU A 40 -2.73 -5.60 4.23
C LEU A 40 -2.50 -4.09 4.06
N TYR A 41 -1.34 -3.66 3.57
CA TYR A 41 -1.07 -2.25 3.29
C TYR A 41 -1.98 -1.70 2.20
N LEU A 42 -2.27 -2.47 1.15
CA LEU A 42 -3.31 -2.07 0.21
C LEU A 42 -4.69 -2.07 0.88
N SER A 43 -5.02 -3.07 1.69
CA SER A 43 -6.37 -3.21 2.26
C SER A 43 -6.70 -2.17 3.34
N PHE A 44 -5.70 -1.71 4.09
CA PHE A 44 -5.86 -0.77 5.20
C PHE A 44 -5.15 0.56 4.95
N GLY A 45 -3.92 0.54 4.45
CA GLY A 45 -3.14 1.75 4.19
C GLY A 45 -3.81 2.68 3.19
N ASP A 46 -4.21 2.16 2.03
CA ASP A 46 -4.84 2.95 0.96
C ASP A 46 -6.19 3.59 1.40
N PRO A 47 -7.16 2.86 1.98
CA PRO A 47 -8.39 3.48 2.46
C PRO A 47 -8.17 4.54 3.54
N PHE A 48 -7.19 4.34 4.43
CA PHE A 48 -6.84 5.34 5.44
C PHE A 48 -6.16 6.56 4.80
N ALA A 49 -5.26 6.37 3.85
CA ALA A 49 -4.62 7.46 3.12
C ALA A 49 -5.65 8.32 2.37
N SER A 50 -6.57 7.67 1.65
CA SER A 50 -7.67 8.32 0.94
C SER A 50 -8.61 9.04 1.91
N THR A 51 -9.04 8.39 3.00
CA THR A 51 -9.94 9.00 3.99
C THR A 51 -9.31 10.22 4.65
N CYS A 52 -8.06 10.13 5.08
CA CYS A 52 -7.32 11.25 5.67
C CYS A 52 -7.09 12.35 4.64
N GLY A 53 -6.77 12.00 3.39
CA GLY A 53 -6.54 12.97 2.32
C GLY A 53 -7.80 13.74 1.93
N ILE A 54 -8.95 13.08 1.86
CA ILE A 54 -10.23 13.72 1.55
C ILE A 54 -10.68 14.62 2.71
N ARG A 55 -10.64 14.10 3.95
CA ARG A 55 -11.18 14.83 5.12
C ARG A 55 -10.26 15.92 5.62
N TYR A 56 -8.96 15.67 5.66
CA TYR A 56 -7.97 16.50 6.35
C TYR A 56 -6.86 17.00 5.43
N GLY A 57 -6.86 16.64 4.14
CA GLY A 57 -5.83 17.05 3.18
C GLY A 57 -5.76 18.55 2.93
N TYR A 58 -6.73 19.34 3.40
CA TYR A 58 -6.67 20.81 3.38
C TYR A 58 -5.71 21.39 4.43
N LEU A 59 -5.31 20.60 5.44
CA LEU A 59 -4.42 21.03 6.52
C LEU A 59 -2.93 20.96 6.16
N GLY A 60 -2.58 20.43 5.00
CA GLY A 60 -1.19 20.25 4.59
C GLY A 60 -0.99 20.39 3.08
N PRO A 61 0.26 20.27 2.61
CA PRO A 61 0.57 20.40 1.20
C PRO A 61 -0.06 19.26 0.39
N LYS A 62 -0.48 19.59 -0.83
CA LYS A 62 -0.91 18.63 -1.84
C LYS A 62 0.19 18.44 -2.87
N PHE A 63 0.34 17.21 -3.33
CA PHE A 63 1.24 16.84 -4.41
C PHE A 63 0.59 17.14 -5.77
N SER A 64 1.40 17.20 -6.82
CA SER A 64 0.94 17.45 -8.21
C SER A 64 -0.04 16.39 -8.73
N ASN A 65 -0.06 15.21 -8.12
CA ASN A 65 -0.96 14.11 -8.44
C ASN A 65 -2.31 14.17 -7.72
N GLY A 66 -2.58 15.24 -6.95
CA GLY A 66 -3.83 15.39 -6.18
C GLY A 66 -3.83 14.66 -4.84
N LYS A 67 -2.83 13.82 -4.54
CA LYS A 67 -2.65 13.22 -3.21
C LYS A 67 -2.16 14.30 -2.22
N SER A 68 -2.39 14.10 -0.93
CA SER A 68 -2.00 15.06 0.10
C SER A 68 -1.00 14.44 1.07
N LEU A 69 -0.10 15.26 1.61
CA LEU A 69 0.85 14.79 2.63
C LEU A 69 0.11 14.23 3.86
N VAL A 70 -1.01 14.84 4.23
CA VAL A 70 -1.86 14.36 5.35
C VAL A 70 -2.42 12.97 5.06
N GLY A 71 -2.84 12.71 3.82
CA GLY A 71 -3.25 11.38 3.37
C GLY A 71 -2.09 10.39 3.48
N SER A 72 -0.93 10.70 2.91
CA SER A 72 0.26 9.85 2.99
C SER A 72 0.67 9.52 4.43
N LEU A 73 0.59 10.48 5.36
CA LEU A 73 0.85 10.25 6.78
C LEU A 73 -0.21 9.36 7.44
N GLY A 74 -1.48 9.51 7.06
CA GLY A 74 -2.57 8.62 7.48
C GLY A 74 -2.33 7.17 7.04
N GLY A 75 -1.94 6.97 5.77
CA GLY A 75 -1.55 5.67 5.24
C GLY A 75 -0.33 5.09 5.93
N LEU A 76 0.72 5.90 6.16
CA LEU A 76 1.92 5.49 6.90
C LEU A 76 1.56 4.99 8.30
N PHE A 77 0.73 5.74 9.02
CA PHE A 77 0.28 5.36 10.36
C PHE A 77 -0.52 4.05 10.32
N ALA A 78 -1.45 3.91 9.38
CA ALA A 78 -2.24 2.68 9.23
C ALA A 78 -1.34 1.47 8.93
N CYS A 79 -0.41 1.59 8.00
CA CYS A 79 0.55 0.53 7.65
C CYS A 79 1.48 0.17 8.83
N ALA A 80 1.99 1.16 9.56
CA ALA A 80 2.79 0.92 10.75
C ALA A 80 2.00 0.24 11.87
N PHE A 81 0.75 0.65 12.06
CA PHE A 81 -0.16 0.02 13.01
C PHE A 81 -0.45 -1.43 12.62
N THR A 82 -0.80 -1.70 11.35
CA THR A 82 -1.04 -3.07 10.88
C THR A 82 0.20 -3.96 11.02
N THR A 83 1.40 -3.41 10.77
CA THR A 83 2.67 -4.13 10.97
C THR A 83 2.87 -4.51 12.43
N THR A 84 2.63 -3.56 13.34
CA THR A 84 2.74 -3.78 14.79
C THR A 84 1.79 -4.87 15.24
N VAL A 85 0.51 -4.76 14.86
CA VAL A 85 -0.52 -5.75 15.22
C VAL A 85 -0.17 -7.13 14.67
N TYR A 86 0.28 -7.22 13.42
CA TYR A 86 0.66 -8.47 12.78
C TYR A 86 1.78 -9.18 13.55
N TYR A 87 2.89 -8.51 13.84
CA TYR A 87 4.02 -9.16 14.51
C TYR A 87 3.74 -9.48 15.98
N LEU A 88 3.01 -8.61 16.70
CA LEU A 88 2.57 -8.92 18.07
C LEU A 88 1.68 -10.16 18.10
N TYR A 89 0.75 -10.28 17.16
CA TYR A 89 -0.11 -11.46 17.02
C TYR A 89 0.71 -12.74 16.75
N HIS A 90 1.84 -12.63 16.06
CA HIS A 90 2.76 -13.74 15.79
C HIS A 90 3.80 -13.96 16.91
N GLY A 91 3.64 -13.31 18.08
CA GLY A 91 4.45 -13.56 19.27
C GLY A 91 5.79 -12.83 19.32
N PHE A 92 6.02 -11.84 18.46
CA PHE A 92 7.22 -11.01 18.55
C PHE A 92 7.14 -10.09 19.78
N PRO A 93 8.25 -9.93 20.54
CA PRO A 93 8.25 -9.12 21.74
C PRO A 93 8.10 -7.63 21.42
N PHE A 94 7.37 -6.91 22.28
CA PHE A 94 7.27 -5.46 22.19
C PHE A 94 8.59 -4.80 22.61
N ASN A 95 9.43 -4.45 21.63
CA ASN A 95 10.73 -3.84 21.83
C ASN A 95 11.02 -2.76 20.78
N GLY A 96 12.19 -2.12 20.87
CA GLY A 96 12.60 -1.08 19.92
C GLY A 96 12.75 -1.59 18.48
N SER A 97 13.09 -2.86 18.27
CA SER A 97 13.20 -3.46 16.93
C SER A 97 11.83 -3.59 16.27
N LEU A 98 10.81 -4.01 17.02
CA LEU A 98 9.43 -4.04 16.53
C LEU A 98 8.96 -2.63 16.15
N LEU A 99 9.20 -1.63 17.00
CA LEU A 99 8.83 -0.24 16.70
C LEU A 99 9.48 0.24 15.39
N LEU A 100 10.75 -0.08 15.19
CA LEU A 100 11.49 0.27 13.99
C LEU A 100 10.97 -0.46 12.75
N VAL A 101 10.76 -1.77 12.82
CA VAL A 101 10.17 -2.57 11.73
C VAL A 101 8.78 -2.06 11.36
N SER A 102 7.95 -1.72 12.35
CA SER A 102 6.63 -1.13 12.12
C SER A 102 6.71 0.22 11.41
N LEU A 103 7.62 1.10 11.82
CA LEU A 103 7.83 2.37 11.13
C LEU A 103 8.29 2.16 9.69
N LEU A 104 9.21 1.21 9.46
CA LEU A 104 9.68 0.84 8.12
C LEU A 104 8.55 0.25 7.27
N GLY A 105 7.65 -0.54 7.85
CA GLY A 105 6.43 -1.02 7.19
C GLY A 105 5.48 0.11 6.80
N GLY A 106 5.31 1.09 7.70
CA GLY A 106 4.60 2.34 7.42
C GLY A 106 5.16 3.09 6.22
N ILE A 107 6.47 3.31 6.21
CA ILE A 107 7.18 3.99 5.13
C ILE A 107 7.06 3.20 3.82
N ALA A 108 7.25 1.88 3.87
CA ALA A 108 7.15 1.01 2.72
C ALA A 108 5.76 1.04 2.08
N GLY A 109 4.69 1.07 2.88
CA GLY A 109 3.31 1.23 2.38
C GLY A 109 3.03 2.62 1.81
N ALA A 110 3.53 3.66 2.45
CA ALA A 110 3.23 5.05 2.07
C ALA A 110 3.95 5.51 0.78
N ILE A 111 5.12 4.95 0.45
CA ILE A 111 5.89 5.37 -0.74
C ILE A 111 5.11 5.07 -2.04
N PRO A 112 4.77 3.81 -2.37
CA PRO A 112 4.02 3.53 -3.59
C PRO A 112 2.68 4.24 -3.61
N GLU A 113 2.00 4.34 -2.47
CA GLU A 113 0.74 5.08 -2.37
C GLU A 113 0.93 6.56 -2.73
N THR A 114 2.03 7.20 -2.33
CA THR A 114 2.24 8.63 -2.61
C THR A 114 2.71 8.88 -4.04
N PHE A 115 3.54 8.00 -4.60
CA PHE A 115 4.23 8.21 -5.88
C PHE A 115 3.57 7.51 -7.07
N CYS A 116 2.79 6.45 -6.85
CA CYS A 116 2.05 5.79 -7.91
C CYS A 116 0.63 6.36 -7.99
N GLY A 117 0.07 6.28 -9.19
CA GLY A 117 -1.31 6.67 -9.45
C GLY A 117 -1.49 6.87 -10.95
N ARG A 118 -2.54 6.26 -11.51
CA ARG A 118 -2.81 6.32 -12.94
C ARG A 118 -2.88 7.76 -13.45
N ILE A 119 -2.19 8.02 -14.55
CA ILE A 119 -2.26 9.32 -15.22
C ILE A 119 -3.51 9.34 -16.08
N HIS A 120 -4.47 10.21 -15.72
CA HIS A 120 -5.63 10.48 -16.52
C HIS A 120 -5.70 11.98 -16.85
N GLU A 121 -5.80 12.31 -18.14
CA GLU A 121 -5.91 13.69 -18.63
C GLU A 121 -4.79 14.62 -18.14
N GLY A 122 -3.57 14.09 -18.00
CA GLY A 122 -2.40 14.85 -17.55
C GLY A 122 -2.31 15.05 -16.02
N THR A 123 -3.24 14.45 -15.26
CA THR A 123 -3.22 14.43 -13.79
C THR A 123 -3.01 13.00 -13.29
N GLY A 124 -2.01 12.79 -12.43
CA GLY A 124 -1.68 11.47 -11.89
C GLY A 124 -0.33 11.45 -11.19
N GLY A 125 0.03 10.28 -10.67
CA GLY A 125 1.31 10.07 -10.00
C GLY A 125 2.50 10.29 -10.95
N PRO A 126 3.70 10.56 -10.42
CA PRO A 126 4.93 10.52 -11.23
C PRO A 126 5.15 9.16 -11.91
N ILE A 127 4.53 8.09 -11.39
CA ILE A 127 4.54 6.75 -11.97
C ILE A 127 3.11 6.36 -12.37
N ASP A 128 2.86 6.21 -13.68
CA ASP A 128 1.58 5.77 -14.24
C ASP A 128 1.36 4.26 -14.01
N LEU A 129 0.96 3.92 -12.80
CA LEU A 129 0.63 2.56 -12.40
C LEU A 129 -0.64 2.57 -11.54
N ASP A 130 -1.44 1.51 -11.65
CA ASP A 130 -2.65 1.36 -10.85
C ASP A 130 -2.28 1.09 -9.38
N ASP A 131 -2.89 1.81 -8.45
CA ASP A 131 -2.56 1.69 -7.03
C ASP A 131 -2.86 0.27 -6.50
N ASN A 132 -3.83 -0.44 -7.09
CA ASN A 132 -4.18 -1.81 -6.70
C ASN A 132 -3.08 -2.86 -7.00
N ILE A 133 -2.14 -2.55 -7.89
CA ILE A 133 -0.93 -3.37 -8.12
C ILE A 133 0.32 -2.70 -7.56
N ALA A 134 0.41 -1.36 -7.66
CA ALA A 134 1.57 -0.60 -7.25
C ALA A 134 1.81 -0.65 -5.75
N VAL A 135 0.75 -0.50 -4.95
CA VAL A 135 0.84 -0.52 -3.49
C VAL A 135 1.33 -1.88 -2.99
N PRO A 136 0.69 -3.02 -3.26
CA PRO A 136 1.13 -4.29 -2.70
C PRO A 136 2.50 -4.71 -3.24
N VAL A 137 2.77 -4.56 -4.55
CA VAL A 137 4.07 -4.99 -5.11
C VAL A 137 5.21 -4.06 -4.68
N GLY A 138 4.99 -2.74 -4.78
CA GLY A 138 5.99 -1.74 -4.42
C GLY A 138 6.30 -1.73 -2.93
N SER A 139 5.27 -1.81 -2.08
CA SER A 139 5.47 -1.83 -0.63
C SER A 139 6.12 -3.13 -0.17
N GLY A 140 5.75 -4.26 -0.78
CA GLY A 140 6.41 -5.54 -0.52
C GLY A 140 7.87 -5.54 -0.89
N PHE A 141 8.24 -4.97 -2.05
CA PHE A 141 9.63 -4.86 -2.45
C PHE A 141 10.44 -3.99 -1.48
N ILE A 142 9.93 -2.79 -1.16
CA ILE A 142 10.61 -1.87 -0.23
C ILE A 142 10.73 -2.50 1.16
N PHE A 143 9.66 -3.10 1.66
CA PHE A 143 9.65 -3.70 2.99
C PHE A 143 10.57 -4.93 3.05
N PHE A 144 10.59 -5.77 2.01
CA PHE A 144 11.52 -6.89 1.90
C PHE A 144 12.99 -6.44 2.00
N LEU A 145 13.34 -5.34 1.32
CA LEU A 145 14.69 -4.77 1.39
C LEU A 145 15.04 -4.28 2.80
N PHE A 146 14.09 -3.61 3.48
CA PHE A 146 14.28 -3.21 4.87
C PHE A 146 14.48 -4.40 5.80
N LEU A 147 13.72 -5.48 5.61
CA LEU A 147 13.81 -6.67 6.45
C LEU A 147 15.07 -7.51 6.23
N GLN A 148 15.85 -7.27 5.16
CA GLN A 148 17.20 -7.85 5.05
C GLN A 148 18.11 -7.44 6.23
N LEU A 149 17.85 -6.28 6.84
CA LEU A 149 18.55 -5.81 8.03
C LEU A 149 18.01 -6.44 9.32
N PHE A 150 16.82 -7.05 9.28
CA PHE A 150 16.14 -7.66 10.41
C PHE A 150 15.64 -9.08 10.06
N PRO A 151 16.52 -10.05 9.78
CA PRO A 151 16.12 -11.36 9.23
C PRO A 151 15.15 -12.15 10.10
N ALA A 152 15.09 -11.86 11.41
CA ALA A 152 14.12 -12.46 12.32
C ALA A 152 12.66 -12.15 11.97
N TYR A 153 12.41 -11.09 11.19
CA TYR A 153 11.07 -10.62 10.81
C TYR A 153 10.69 -10.99 9.36
N LEU A 154 11.61 -11.60 8.57
CA LEU A 154 11.34 -12.04 7.19
C LEU A 154 10.24 -13.12 7.10
#